data_AF-A0A7C8E925-F1
#
_entry.id   AF-A0A7C8E925-F1
#
_cell.length_a   1.000
_cell.length_b   1.000
_cell.length_c   1.000
_cell.angle_alpha   90.00
_cell.angle_beta   90.00
_cell.angle_gamma   90.00
#
_symmetry.space_group_name_H-M   'P 1'
#
loop_
_entity.id
_entity.type
_entity.pdbx_description
1 polymer ?
#
loop_
_entity_poly.entity_id
_entity_poly.type
_entity_poly.pdbx_seq_one_letter_code
_entity_poly.pdbx_strand_id
1 'polypeptide(L)'
;MKNLWAPWRMEYILSEKPKECIFCTKPKETIDRENLILYRGKDAFVIMNKYPYNNGHLMVVPYLHTSSFDGLTNKELHALMEMTRFTVDCLRNAFKPEG
;
A
#
# COMPACT_ATOMS: atom_id res chain seq x y z
N MET A 1 -9.52 -22.81 7.81
CA MET A 1 -8.75 -21.83 6.99
C MET A 1 -8.61 -22.40 5.59
N LYS A 2 -8.88 -21.61 4.54
CA LYS A 2 -8.50 -21.96 3.17
C LYS A 2 -7.04 -21.51 2.98
N ASN A 3 -6.17 -22.39 2.48
CA ASN A 3 -4.76 -22.07 2.29
C ASN A 3 -4.58 -21.14 1.07
N LEU A 4 -3.87 -20.03 1.27
CA LEU A 4 -3.39 -19.16 0.19
C LEU A 4 -1.94 -19.51 -0.13
N TRP A 5 -1.69 -20.05 -1.31
CA TRP A 5 -0.36 -20.39 -1.78
C TRP A 5 0.24 -19.20 -2.54
N ALA A 6 1.39 -18.69 -2.08
CA ALA A 6 2.06 -17.52 -2.66
C ALA A 6 3.54 -17.80 -2.99
N PRO A 7 3.86 -18.77 -3.87
CA PRO A 7 5.24 -19.16 -4.20
C PRO A 7 6.09 -18.00 -4.75
N TRP A 8 5.46 -17.00 -5.37
CA TRP A 8 6.13 -15.78 -5.85
C TRP A 8 6.81 -14.97 -4.73
N ARG A 9 6.45 -15.17 -3.45
CA ARG A 9 7.12 -14.53 -2.31
C ARG A 9 8.52 -15.05 -2.05
N MET A 10 8.92 -16.18 -2.63
CA MET A 10 10.28 -16.71 -2.44
C MET A 10 11.35 -15.72 -2.89
N GLU A 11 11.12 -14.98 -3.98
CA GLU A 11 12.02 -13.91 -4.42
C GLU A 11 12.21 -12.86 -3.32
N TYR A 12 11.11 -12.38 -2.71
CA TYR A 12 11.18 -11.43 -1.60
C TYR A 12 11.90 -12.02 -0.39
N ILE A 13 11.62 -13.27 -0.02
CA ILE A 13 12.20 -13.91 1.16
C ILE A 13 13.72 -14.02 1.02
N LEU A 14 14.19 -14.38 -0.18
CA LEU A 14 15.60 -14.58 -0.47
C LEU A 14 16.34 -13.28 -0.83
N SER A 15 15.63 -12.20 -1.18
CA SER A 15 16.25 -10.92 -1.52
C SER A 15 16.86 -10.23 -0.32
N GLU A 16 17.92 -9.47 -0.54
CA GLU A 16 18.39 -8.48 0.44
C GLU A 16 17.28 -7.50 0.78
N LYS A 17 17.21 -7.11 2.05
CA LYS A 17 16.20 -6.17 2.54
C LYS A 17 16.74 -4.75 2.41
N PRO A 18 15.93 -3.80 1.89
CA PRO A 18 16.34 -2.40 1.84
C PRO A 18 16.62 -1.91 3.27
N LYS A 19 17.71 -1.16 3.43
CA LYS A 19 18.07 -0.53 4.71
C LYS A 19 17.14 0.62 5.08
N GLU A 20 16.55 1.26 4.07
CA GLU A 20 15.65 2.38 4.21
C GLU A 20 14.18 1.95 4.08
N CYS A 21 13.28 2.72 4.70
CA CYS A 21 11.86 2.47 4.59
C CYS A 21 11.35 2.80 3.17
N ILE A 22 10.88 1.77 2.45
CA ILE A 22 10.34 1.92 1.10
C ILE A 22 9.15 2.90 1.02
N PHE A 23 8.42 3.06 2.12
CA PHE A 23 7.30 4.01 2.20
C PHE A 23 7.75 5.45 2.37
N CYS A 24 9.01 5.68 2.74
CA CYS A 24 9.60 7.01 2.82
C CYS A 24 10.38 7.38 1.55
N THR A 25 11.00 6.41 0.90
CA THR A 25 11.87 6.65 -0.26
C THR A 25 11.08 6.75 -1.56
N LYS A 26 10.27 5.74 -1.89
CA LYS A 26 9.48 5.67 -3.12
C LYS A 26 8.61 6.91 -3.39
N PRO A 27 7.85 7.47 -2.42
CA PRO A 27 7.05 8.65 -2.70
C PRO A 27 7.87 9.92 -2.96
N LYS A 28 9.18 9.95 -2.71
CA LYS A 28 10.03 11.09 -3.09
C LYS A 28 10.46 11.05 -4.56
N GLU A 29 10.35 9.89 -5.18
CA GLU A 29 10.63 9.69 -6.60
C GLU A 29 9.41 10.05 -7.45
N THR A 30 9.62 10.28 -8.75
CA THR A 30 8.57 10.65 -9.73
C THR A 30 8.24 9.52 -10.71
N ILE A 31 8.76 8.31 -10.47
CA ILE A 31 8.56 7.11 -11.30
C ILE A 31 7.48 6.19 -10.71
N ASP A 32 6.23 6.67 -10.70
CA ASP A 32 5.12 6.04 -10.00
C ASP A 32 4.83 4.61 -10.46
N ARG A 33 4.93 4.35 -11.76
CA ARG A 33 4.64 3.03 -12.33
C ARG A 33 5.63 1.97 -11.85
N GLU A 34 6.91 2.30 -11.84
CA GLU A 34 8.00 1.47 -11.37
C GLU A 34 7.91 1.25 -9.86
N ASN A 35 7.50 2.29 -9.13
CA ASN A 35 7.29 2.22 -7.69
C ASN A 35 6.00 1.53 -7.27
N LEU A 36 5.11 1.25 -8.22
CA LEU A 36 3.77 0.70 -8.03
C LEU A 36 2.84 1.65 -7.26
N ILE A 37 3.10 2.96 -7.30
CA ILE A 37 2.24 3.99 -6.73
C ILE A 37 1.10 4.24 -7.71
N LEU A 38 -0.14 4.05 -7.24
CA LEU A 38 -1.34 4.23 -8.06
C LEU A 38 -1.93 5.63 -7.93
N TYR A 39 -1.81 6.22 -6.75
CA TYR A 39 -2.41 7.51 -6.45
C TYR A 39 -1.64 8.24 -5.34
N ARG A 40 -1.52 9.56 -5.48
CA ARG A 40 -0.87 10.45 -4.50
C ARG A 40 -1.88 11.48 -4.04
N GLY A 41 -2.21 11.44 -2.75
CA GLY A 41 -2.99 12.49 -2.09
C GLY A 41 -2.08 13.49 -1.38
N LYS A 42 -2.69 14.35 -0.56
CA LYS A 42 -1.96 15.37 0.21
C LYS A 42 -1.15 14.76 1.37
N ASP A 43 -1.77 13.83 2.11
CA ASP A 43 -1.24 13.31 3.38
C ASP A 43 -1.00 11.80 3.37
N ALA A 44 -1.49 11.12 2.32
CA ALA A 44 -1.33 9.69 2.10
C ALA A 44 -1.26 9.36 0.61
N PHE A 45 -0.83 8.15 0.28
CA PHE A 45 -0.78 7.63 -1.07
C PHE A 45 -1.21 6.15 -1.11
N VAL A 46 -1.54 5.67 -2.31
CA VAL A 46 -1.90 4.27 -2.56
C VAL A 46 -0.78 3.60 -3.34
N ILE A 47 -0.31 2.47 -2.83
CA ILE A 47 0.75 1.67 -3.46
C ILE A 47 0.30 0.21 -3.57
N MET A 48 0.60 -0.44 -4.70
CA MET A 48 0.32 -1.86 -4.86
C MET A 48 1.32 -2.69 -4.05
N ASN A 49 0.84 -3.78 -3.47
CA ASN A 49 1.73 -4.75 -2.86
C ASN A 49 2.48 -5.49 -3.96
N LYS A 50 3.83 -5.38 -4.00
CA LYS A 50 4.68 -6.08 -4.98
C LYS A 50 4.54 -7.60 -4.88
N TYR A 51 4.19 -8.12 -3.70
CA TYR A 51 4.00 -9.55 -3.44
C TYR A 51 2.59 -9.82 -2.89
N PRO A 52 1.55 -9.63 -3.73
CA PRO A 52 0.15 -9.58 -3.30
C PRO A 52 -0.35 -10.94 -2.79
N TYR A 53 -1.47 -10.93 -2.04
CA TYR A 53 -2.19 -12.16 -1.69
C TYR A 53 -3.16 -12.56 -2.81
N ASN A 54 -3.95 -11.58 -3.25
CA ASN A 54 -4.86 -11.66 -4.38
C ASN A 54 -4.65 -10.45 -5.31
N ASN A 55 -5.18 -10.54 -6.53
CA ASN A 55 -5.18 -9.41 -7.46
C ASN A 55 -5.86 -8.18 -6.83
N GLY A 56 -5.28 -6.99 -7.04
CA GLY A 56 -5.78 -5.76 -6.43
C GLY A 56 -5.42 -5.59 -4.95
N HIS A 57 -4.42 -6.33 -4.41
CA HIS A 57 -3.90 -6.05 -3.06
C HIS A 57 -3.12 -4.74 -3.04
N LEU A 58 -3.71 -3.73 -2.40
CA LEU A 58 -3.17 -2.38 -2.25
C LEU A 58 -2.92 -2.05 -0.78
N MET A 59 -2.11 -1.02 -0.55
CA MET A 59 -1.90 -0.40 0.76
C MET A 59 -2.15 1.10 0.64
N VAL A 60 -2.89 1.66 1.60
CA VAL A 60 -2.98 3.10 1.81
C VAL A 60 -1.96 3.46 2.89
N VAL A 61 -1.08 4.40 2.58
CA VAL A 61 0.11 4.68 3.40
C VAL A 61 0.21 6.19 3.65
N PRO A 62 0.30 6.65 4.92
CA PRO A 62 0.54 8.04 5.22
C PRO A 62 1.99 8.42 4.87
N TYR A 63 2.25 9.69 4.55
CA TYR A 63 3.63 10.16 4.38
C TYR A 63 4.39 10.25 5.71
N LEU A 64 3.67 10.39 6.83
CA LEU A 64 4.25 10.38 8.17
C LEU A 64 4.80 8.98 8.49
N HIS A 65 6.09 8.91 8.77
CA HIS A 65 6.72 7.67 9.23
C HIS A 65 6.42 7.43 10.71
N THR A 66 5.59 6.43 10.99
CA THR A 66 5.35 5.92 12.34
C THR A 66 5.15 4.41 12.28
N SER A 67 5.59 3.70 13.31
CA SER A 67 5.32 2.27 13.50
C SER A 67 4.02 2.00 14.26
N SER A 68 3.41 3.04 14.83
CA SER A 68 2.24 2.91 15.70
C SER A 68 1.08 3.78 15.24
N PHE A 69 -0.13 3.26 15.40
CA PHE A 69 -1.36 3.89 14.95
C PHE A 69 -1.71 5.15 15.77
N ASP A 70 -1.39 5.16 17.07
CA ASP A 70 -1.49 6.32 17.96
C ASP A 70 -0.41 7.38 17.70
N GLY A 71 0.59 7.08 16.88
CA GLY A 71 1.56 8.05 16.39
C GLY A 71 1.04 8.91 15.23
N LEU A 72 -0.17 8.65 14.72
CA LEU A 72 -0.80 9.45 13.67
C LEU A 72 -1.53 10.65 14.28
N THR A 73 -1.44 11.83 13.65
CA THR A 73 -2.29 12.95 14.04
C THR A 73 -3.70 12.75 13.47
N ASN A 74 -4.66 13.53 13.95
CA ASN A 74 -6.03 13.54 13.42
C ASN A 74 -6.07 13.78 11.89
N LYS A 75 -5.10 14.53 11.37
CA LYS A 75 -4.99 14.82 9.94
C LYS A 75 -4.63 13.57 9.14
N GLU A 76 -3.57 12.84 9.54
CA GLU A 76 -3.18 11.61 8.84
C GLU A 76 -4.23 10.50 9.03
N LEU A 77 -4.85 10.40 10.20
CA LEU A 77 -5.95 9.44 10.44
C LEU A 77 -7.11 9.69 9.50
N HIS A 78 -7.55 10.94 9.37
CA HIS A 78 -8.64 11.30 8.47
C HIS A 78 -8.29 10.97 7.01
N ALA A 79 -7.11 11.38 6.54
CA ALA A 79 -6.66 11.10 5.18
C ALA A 79 -6.54 9.60 4.90
N LEU A 80 -6.02 8.82 5.85
CA LEU A 80 -5.89 7.36 5.75
C LEU A 80 -7.27 6.72 5.55
N MET A 81 -8.26 7.11 6.35
CA MET A 81 -9.60 6.52 6.31
C MET A 81 -10.37 6.95 5.05
N GLU A 82 -10.30 8.23 4.67
CA GLU A 82 -10.94 8.73 3.45
C GLU A 82 -10.36 8.08 2.19
N MET A 83 -9.04 7.99 2.10
CA MET A 83 -8.36 7.36 0.97
C MET A 83 -8.61 5.84 0.94
N THR A 84 -8.74 5.20 2.10
CA THR A 84 -9.14 3.78 2.18
C THR A 84 -10.53 3.58 1.59
N ARG A 85 -11.51 4.39 1.98
CA ARG A 85 -12.88 4.34 1.43
C ARG A 85 -12.86 4.51 -0.09
N PHE A 86 -12.17 5.53 -0.58
CA PHE A 86 -12.00 5.78 -2.02
C PHE A 86 -11.37 4.58 -2.75
N THR A 87 -10.29 4.02 -2.19
CA THR A 87 -9.57 2.88 -2.78
C THR A 87 -10.44 1.63 -2.85
N VAL A 88 -11.26 1.37 -1.83
CA VAL A 88 -12.21 0.25 -1.83
C VAL A 88 -13.25 0.42 -2.94
N ASP A 89 -13.77 1.63 -3.14
CA ASP A 89 -14.72 1.89 -4.22
C ASP A 89 -14.08 1.73 -5.60
N CYS A 90 -12.82 2.15 -5.78
CA CYS A 90 -12.04 1.86 -6.99
C CYS A 90 -11.91 0.34 -7.23
N LEU A 91 -11.57 -0.44 -6.20
CA LEU A 91 -11.44 -1.89 -6.31
C LEU A 91 -12.77 -2.56 -6.65
N ARG A 92 -13.88 -2.10 -6.06
CA ARG A 92 -15.23 -2.59 -6.39
C ARG A 92 -15.56 -2.40 -7.86
N ASN A 93 -15.28 -1.22 -8.40
CA ASN A 93 -15.54 -0.91 -9.79
C ASN A 93 -14.64 -1.68 -10.75
N ALA A 94 -13.36 -1.85 -10.41
CA ALA A 94 -12.37 -2.48 -11.28
C ALA A 94 -12.42 -4.02 -11.26
N PHE A 95 -12.61 -4.63 -10.08
CA PHE A 95 -12.49 -6.08 -9.89
C PHE A 95 -13.80 -6.78 -9.54
N LYS A 96 -14.84 -6.05 -9.09
CA LYS A 96 -16.11 -6.62 -8.61
C LYS A 96 -15.91 -7.75 -7.57
N PRO A 97 -15.11 -7.53 -6.50
CA PRO A 97 -14.88 -8.53 -5.48
C PRO A 97 -16.12 -8.76 -4.61
N GLU A 98 -16.23 -9.96 -4.04
CA GLU A 98 -17.35 -10.39 -3.20
C GLU A 98 -17.25 -9.88 -1.75
N GLY A 99 -16.03 -9.58 -1.30
CA GLY A 99 -15.73 -9.17 0.08
C GLY A 99 -14.45 -9.78 0.61
#